data_AF-X0UGZ7-F1
#
_entry.id   AF-X0UGZ7-F1
#
_cell.length_a   1.000
_cell.length_b   1.000
_cell.length_c   1.000
_cell.angle_alpha   90.00
_cell.angle_beta   90.00
_cell.angle_gamma   90.00
#
_symmetry.space_group_name_H-M   'P 1'
#
loop_
_entity.id
_entity.type
_entity.pdbx_description
1 polymer ?
#
loop_
_entity_poly.entity_id
_entity_poly.type
_entity_poly.pdbx_seq_one_letter_code
_entity_poly.pdbx_strand_id
1 'polypeptide(L)'
;KGKIKLESGKEVGLTRIHMEEDPAALIHPGGMETSPFVLVDYNRSGDPLVEVVTEPDLISPEEARDFMKQLITILEYLEIFDVNNCIIKADANVSIKESGYIRSEIKNITGFKDIERALKYEVVRQKKEVEEGKKLKQETRAWDSNKGLTFSLRTKEVEAEYGYIIDPDLVTIDLTKNWIKEIEDTMPELAEDKLEKFTKEFKIGGTTASVLAKNKELANVFEAVAASVNPELAAKWVRRELPRVLNFVKKKFSEVKLTEKHL
;
A
#
# COMPACT_ATOMS: atom_id res chain seq x y z
N LYS A 1 -5.02 -8.59 16.70
CA LYS A 1 -5.57 -8.38 15.34
C LYS A 1 -5.48 -6.91 15.02
N GLY A 2 -4.81 -6.54 13.93
CA GLY A 2 -4.61 -5.15 13.52
C GLY A 2 -5.77 -4.61 12.69
N LYS A 3 -5.79 -3.30 12.46
CA LYS A 3 -6.77 -2.63 11.59
C LYS A 3 -6.17 -1.36 10.99
N ILE A 4 -6.65 -0.98 9.81
CA ILE A 4 -6.34 0.31 9.17
C ILE A 4 -7.66 1.03 8.90
N LYS A 5 -7.71 2.32 9.24
CA LYS A 5 -8.88 3.16 9.07
C LYS A 5 -8.81 3.91 7.74
N LEU A 6 -9.88 3.80 6.95
CA LEU A 6 -10.06 4.51 5.70
C LEU A 6 -10.47 5.98 5.93
N GLU A 7 -10.37 6.81 4.89
CA GLU A 7 -10.83 8.21 4.91
C GLU A 7 -12.32 8.34 5.26
N SER A 8 -13.13 7.35 4.89
CA SER A 8 -14.55 7.28 5.23
C SER A 8 -14.81 7.03 6.73
N GLY A 9 -13.77 6.70 7.51
CA GLY A 9 -13.86 6.28 8.90
C GLY A 9 -14.12 4.78 9.08
N LYS A 10 -14.32 4.03 7.99
CA LYS A 10 -14.44 2.57 8.02
C LYS A 10 -13.11 1.94 8.40
N GLU A 11 -13.15 0.93 9.26
CA GLU A 11 -11.97 0.14 9.62
C GLU A 11 -11.91 -1.14 8.79
N VAL A 12 -10.71 -1.47 8.29
CA VAL A 12 -10.41 -2.70 7.56
C VAL A 12 -9.51 -3.56 8.44
N GLY A 13 -9.96 -4.76 8.78
CA GLY A 13 -9.21 -5.69 9.60
C GLY A 13 -7.97 -6.24 8.89
N LEU A 14 -6.94 -6.54 9.67
CA LEU A 14 -5.76 -7.28 9.22
C LEU A 14 -5.78 -8.69 9.80
N THR A 15 -5.79 -9.68 8.92
CA THR A 15 -5.77 -11.10 9.25
C THR A 15 -4.41 -11.51 9.78
N ARG A 16 -3.35 -11.15 9.05
CA ARG A 16 -1.96 -11.45 9.41
C ARG A 16 -0.99 -10.43 8.79
N ILE A 17 0.15 -10.28 9.45
CA ILE A 17 1.35 -9.62 8.92
C ILE A 17 2.49 -10.57 9.23
N HIS A 18 3.24 -10.99 8.22
CA HIS A 18 4.36 -11.92 8.43
C HIS A 18 5.50 -11.62 7.48
N MET A 19 6.68 -12.10 7.85
CA MET A 19 7.89 -11.97 7.04
C MET A 19 8.00 -13.16 6.08
N GLU A 20 8.50 -12.90 4.88
CA GLU A 20 8.85 -13.90 3.87
C GLU A 20 10.13 -13.44 3.14
N GLU A 21 10.65 -14.29 2.25
CA GLU A 21 11.78 -13.95 1.37
C GLU A 21 11.33 -13.74 -0.08
N ASP A 22 11.93 -12.77 -0.78
CA ASP A 22 11.66 -12.58 -2.21
C ASP A 22 12.33 -13.70 -3.02
N PRO A 23 11.63 -14.34 -3.98
CA PRO A 23 12.25 -15.30 -4.90
C PRO A 23 13.11 -14.63 -5.98
N ALA A 24 13.98 -15.43 -6.59
CA ALA A 24 14.72 -15.04 -7.79
C ALA A 24 13.81 -14.51 -8.93
N ALA A 25 14.35 -13.65 -9.78
CA ALA A 25 13.65 -13.14 -10.96
C ALA A 25 13.78 -14.11 -12.14
N LEU A 26 12.66 -14.39 -12.81
CA LEU A 26 12.61 -15.16 -14.05
C LEU A 26 12.54 -14.19 -15.24
N ILE A 27 13.55 -14.24 -16.10
CA ILE A 27 13.66 -13.39 -17.29
C ILE A 27 13.47 -14.27 -18.52
N HIS A 28 12.48 -13.93 -19.35
CA HIS A 28 12.20 -14.61 -20.61
C HIS A 28 12.61 -13.69 -21.78
N PRO A 29 13.81 -13.83 -22.37
CA PRO A 29 14.30 -12.90 -23.40
C PRO A 29 13.39 -12.73 -24.61
N GLY A 30 12.67 -13.80 -24.99
CA GLY A 30 11.70 -13.77 -26.08
C GLY A 30 10.27 -13.42 -25.67
N GLY A 31 10.00 -13.14 -24.38
CA GLY A 31 8.64 -13.05 -23.84
C GLY A 31 8.13 -14.39 -23.26
N MET A 32 7.10 -14.33 -22.41
CA MET A 32 6.64 -15.48 -21.60
C MET A 32 6.19 -16.69 -22.45
N GLU A 33 5.64 -16.45 -23.65
CA GLU A 33 5.11 -17.52 -24.53
C GLU A 33 6.11 -18.03 -25.58
N THR A 34 7.06 -17.19 -25.98
CA THR A 34 7.91 -17.40 -27.17
C THR A 34 9.38 -17.61 -26.86
N SER A 35 9.79 -17.46 -25.60
CA SER A 35 11.20 -17.61 -25.21
C SER A 35 11.64 -19.07 -25.19
N PRO A 36 12.74 -19.46 -25.86
CA PRO A 36 13.24 -20.84 -25.90
C PRO A 36 13.93 -21.29 -24.61
N PHE A 37 14.31 -20.33 -23.75
CA PHE A 37 14.89 -20.57 -22.43
C PHE A 37 14.46 -19.47 -21.45
N VAL A 38 14.74 -19.71 -20.17
CA VAL A 38 14.53 -18.77 -19.07
C VAL A 38 15.87 -18.48 -18.42
N LEU A 39 16.17 -17.21 -18.19
CA LEU A 39 17.30 -16.78 -17.37
C LEU A 39 16.80 -16.57 -15.94
N VAL A 40 17.58 -17.02 -14.96
CA VAL A 40 17.26 -16.86 -13.55
C VAL A 40 18.27 -15.89 -12.94
N ASP A 41 17.77 -14.79 -12.36
CA ASP A 41 18.58 -13.79 -11.67
C ASP A 41 18.30 -13.84 -10.15
N TYR A 42 19.32 -14.21 -9.38
CA TYR A 42 19.26 -14.38 -7.94
C TYR A 42 19.58 -13.10 -7.15
N ASN A 43 19.83 -11.96 -7.80
CA ASN A 43 20.26 -10.74 -7.11
C ASN A 43 19.31 -10.25 -6.00
N ARG A 44 18.01 -10.52 -6.12
CA ARG A 44 16.98 -10.16 -5.11
C ARG A 44 16.56 -11.34 -4.22
N SER A 45 17.11 -12.53 -4.46
CA SER A 45 16.69 -13.74 -3.75
C SER A 45 17.09 -13.62 -2.28
N GLY A 46 16.13 -13.82 -1.37
CA GLY A 46 16.37 -13.68 0.07
C GLY A 46 16.16 -12.27 0.62
N ASP A 47 15.79 -11.29 -0.23
CA ASP A 47 15.41 -9.96 0.25
C ASP A 47 14.20 -10.08 1.21
N PRO A 48 14.22 -9.40 2.37
CA PRO A 48 13.14 -9.51 3.33
C PRO A 48 11.87 -8.83 2.81
N LEU A 49 10.77 -9.57 2.83
CA LEU A 49 9.44 -9.09 2.48
C LEU A 49 8.52 -9.17 3.70
N VAL A 50 7.46 -8.35 3.65
CA VAL A 50 6.37 -8.39 4.63
C VAL A 50 5.05 -8.54 3.90
N GLU A 51 4.38 -9.67 4.08
CA GLU A 51 3.04 -9.90 3.53
C GLU A 51 1.98 -9.44 4.53
N VAL A 52 1.14 -8.49 4.10
CA VAL A 52 -0.02 -7.98 4.85
C VAL A 52 -1.29 -8.53 4.21
N VAL A 53 -2.04 -9.34 4.96
CA VAL A 53 -3.32 -9.89 4.51
C VAL A 53 -4.46 -9.23 5.24
N THR A 54 -5.41 -8.66 4.49
CA THR A 54 -6.62 -8.03 5.03
C THR A 54 -7.72 -9.06 5.28
N GLU A 55 -8.64 -8.73 6.17
CA GLU A 55 -9.97 -9.32 6.17
C GLU A 55 -10.72 -8.86 4.89
N PRO A 56 -11.74 -9.60 4.41
CA PRO A 56 -12.49 -9.25 3.20
C PRO A 56 -13.50 -8.11 3.43
N ASP A 57 -13.08 -7.04 4.12
CA ASP A 57 -13.94 -5.92 4.52
C ASP A 57 -14.14 -4.90 3.39
N LEU A 58 -13.25 -4.86 2.40
CA LEU A 58 -13.28 -3.89 1.29
C LEU A 58 -14.45 -4.20 0.34
N ILE A 59 -15.36 -3.23 0.15
CA ILE A 59 -16.58 -3.42 -0.67
C ILE A 59 -16.55 -2.68 -2.00
N SER A 60 -15.52 -1.88 -2.28
CA SER A 60 -15.37 -1.17 -3.54
C SER A 60 -13.90 -1.04 -3.97
N PRO A 61 -13.64 -0.89 -5.29
CA PRO A 61 -12.31 -0.57 -5.79
C PRO A 61 -11.72 0.72 -5.18
N GLU A 62 -12.57 1.72 -4.89
CA GLU A 62 -12.16 2.98 -4.27
C GLU A 62 -11.67 2.79 -2.84
N GLU A 63 -12.33 1.94 -2.05
CA GLU A 63 -11.87 1.57 -0.70
C GLU A 63 -10.53 0.84 -0.77
N ALA A 64 -10.32 -0.05 -1.73
CA ALA A 64 -9.04 -0.76 -1.91
C ALA A 64 -7.89 0.21 -2.23
N ARG A 65 -8.14 1.21 -3.08
CA ARG A 65 -7.17 2.29 -3.32
C ARG A 65 -6.86 3.07 -2.06
N ASP A 66 -7.90 3.45 -1.31
CA ASP A 66 -7.72 4.22 -0.08
C ASP A 66 -6.93 3.43 0.97
N PHE A 67 -7.28 2.15 1.18
CA PHE A 67 -6.52 1.24 2.03
C PHE A 67 -5.03 1.24 1.67
N MET A 68 -4.70 1.06 0.39
CA MET A 68 -3.30 1.08 -0.07
C MET A 68 -2.61 2.41 0.20
N LYS A 69 -3.32 3.54 0.09
CA LYS A 69 -2.76 4.85 0.44
C LYS A 69 -2.50 4.97 1.93
N GLN A 70 -3.45 4.57 2.78
CA GLN A 70 -3.26 4.61 4.23
C GLN A 70 -2.11 3.71 4.66
N LEU A 71 -2.01 2.50 4.08
CA LEU A 71 -0.89 1.59 4.33
C LEU A 71 0.45 2.24 3.95
N ILE A 72 0.58 2.79 2.74
CA ILE A 72 1.80 3.49 2.31
C ILE A 72 2.15 4.62 3.27
N THR A 73 1.18 5.45 3.65
CA THR A 73 1.41 6.55 4.60
C THR A 73 1.92 6.02 5.93
N ILE A 74 1.31 4.96 6.49
CA ILE A 74 1.79 4.33 7.73
C ILE A 74 3.24 3.87 7.57
N LEU A 75 3.57 3.16 6.49
CA LEU A 75 4.92 2.65 6.25
C LEU A 75 5.96 3.78 6.08
N GLU A 76 5.59 4.90 5.44
CA GLU A 76 6.45 6.09 5.32
C GLU A 76 6.71 6.73 6.70
N TYR A 77 5.68 6.82 7.54
CA TYR A 77 5.81 7.32 8.91
C TYR A 77 6.71 6.43 9.76
N LEU A 78 6.58 5.11 9.63
CA LEU A 78 7.43 4.12 10.27
C LEU A 78 8.87 4.08 9.73
N GLU A 79 9.16 4.79 8.63
CA GLU A 79 10.48 4.84 7.97
C GLU A 79 10.96 3.48 7.42
N ILE A 80 10.03 2.54 7.20
CA ILE A 80 10.34 1.20 6.66
C ILE A 80 10.02 1.05 5.17
N PHE A 81 9.54 2.12 4.53
CA PHE A 81 9.19 2.13 3.12
C PHE A 81 9.52 3.48 2.48
N ASP A 82 10.24 3.44 1.34
CA ASP A 82 10.49 4.60 0.49
C ASP A 82 9.88 4.36 -0.90
N VAL A 83 8.88 5.15 -1.27
CA VAL A 83 8.20 5.09 -2.59
C VAL A 83 9.14 5.17 -3.79
N ASN A 84 10.38 5.68 -3.64
CA ASN A 84 11.34 5.79 -4.75
C ASN A 84 12.16 4.51 -4.95
N ASN A 85 12.38 3.74 -3.88
CA ASN A 85 13.30 2.60 -3.87
C ASN A 85 12.59 1.27 -3.60
N CYS A 86 11.40 1.31 -3.01
CA CYS A 86 10.60 0.16 -2.64
C CYS A 86 9.36 0.06 -3.54
N ILE A 87 8.91 -1.17 -3.77
CA ILE A 87 7.71 -1.46 -4.57
C ILE A 87 6.74 -2.22 -3.70
N ILE A 88 5.48 -1.76 -3.66
CA ILE A 88 4.38 -2.57 -3.10
C ILE A 88 3.67 -3.27 -4.24
N LYS A 89 3.67 -4.60 -4.18
CA LYS A 89 2.84 -5.46 -5.00
C LYS A 89 1.60 -5.86 -4.22
N ALA A 90 0.50 -6.03 -4.92
CA ALA A 90 -0.74 -6.51 -4.35
C ALA A 90 -1.34 -7.59 -5.24
N ASP A 91 -1.87 -8.62 -4.60
CA ASP A 91 -2.79 -9.57 -5.21
C ASP A 91 -4.18 -9.28 -4.65
N ALA A 92 -5.16 -9.12 -5.54
CA ALA A 92 -6.50 -8.69 -5.16
C ALA A 92 -7.53 -9.79 -5.38
N ASN A 93 -8.23 -10.15 -4.31
CA ASN A 93 -9.34 -11.09 -4.35
C ASN A 93 -10.66 -10.34 -4.51
N VAL A 94 -11.43 -10.65 -5.56
CA VAL A 94 -12.71 -9.97 -5.85
C VAL A 94 -13.78 -10.96 -6.25
N SER A 95 -14.99 -10.71 -5.77
CA SER A 95 -16.19 -11.45 -6.13
C SER A 95 -17.41 -10.52 -6.09
N ILE A 96 -18.44 -10.87 -6.84
CA ILE A 96 -19.70 -10.12 -6.89
C ILE A 96 -20.86 -10.99 -6.38
N LYS A 97 -21.92 -10.34 -5.87
CA LYS A 97 -23.08 -11.05 -5.33
C LYS A 97 -23.82 -11.85 -6.41
N GLU A 98 -23.90 -11.28 -7.61
CA GLU A 98 -24.58 -11.85 -8.78
C GLU A 98 -23.92 -13.15 -9.26
N SER A 99 -22.63 -13.35 -8.99
CA SER A 99 -21.92 -14.59 -9.27
C SER A 99 -22.09 -15.65 -8.18
N GLY A 100 -22.78 -15.34 -7.07
CA GLY A 100 -22.78 -16.17 -5.87
C GLY A 100 -21.45 -16.10 -5.11
N TYR A 101 -20.74 -14.98 -5.21
CA TYR A 101 -19.43 -14.74 -4.60
C TYR A 101 -18.31 -15.68 -5.08
N ILE A 102 -18.35 -16.06 -6.36
CA ILE A 102 -17.22 -16.77 -6.98
C ILE A 102 -16.02 -15.82 -7.08
N ARG A 103 -14.90 -16.23 -6.48
CA ARG A 103 -13.68 -15.44 -6.33
C ARG A 103 -12.82 -15.47 -7.59
N SER A 104 -12.47 -14.31 -8.11
CA SER A 104 -11.30 -14.12 -8.98
C SER A 104 -10.15 -13.57 -8.13
N GLU A 105 -8.96 -14.14 -8.31
CA GLU A 105 -7.71 -13.58 -7.77
C GLU A 105 -6.97 -12.87 -8.90
N ILE A 106 -6.64 -11.59 -8.72
CA ILE A 106 -5.89 -10.81 -9.69
C ILE A 106 -4.48 -10.61 -9.15
N LYS A 107 -3.48 -11.15 -9.84
CA LYS A 107 -2.07 -11.08 -9.45
C LYS A 107 -1.31 -9.96 -10.14
N ASN A 108 -0.16 -9.61 -9.55
CA ASN A 108 0.84 -8.68 -10.09
C ASN A 108 0.35 -7.24 -10.24
N ILE A 109 -0.48 -6.76 -9.32
CA ILE A 109 -0.90 -5.36 -9.31
C ILE A 109 0.19 -4.52 -8.63
N THR A 110 0.64 -3.45 -9.29
CA THR A 110 1.66 -2.56 -8.73
C THR A 110 1.07 -1.18 -8.43
N GLY A 111 1.04 -0.82 -7.14
CA GLY A 111 0.59 0.49 -6.68
C GLY A 111 -0.93 0.70 -6.64
N PHE A 112 -1.33 1.77 -5.96
CA PHE A 112 -2.73 2.05 -5.62
C PHE A 112 -3.62 2.52 -6.79
N LYS A 113 -3.06 2.97 -7.92
CA LYS A 113 -3.85 3.33 -9.11
C LYS A 113 -4.31 2.09 -9.85
N ASP A 114 -3.41 1.12 -9.97
CA ASP A 114 -3.67 -0.10 -10.72
C ASP A 114 -4.57 -1.06 -9.96
N ILE A 115 -4.53 -1.07 -8.62
CA ILE A 115 -5.49 -1.88 -7.84
C ILE A 115 -6.94 -1.44 -8.10
N GLU A 116 -7.20 -0.14 -8.15
CA GLU A 116 -8.53 0.38 -8.45
C GLU A 116 -8.96 0.01 -9.88
N ARG A 117 -8.06 0.19 -10.86
CA ARG A 117 -8.33 -0.10 -12.27
C ARG A 117 -8.58 -1.59 -12.49
N ALA A 118 -7.75 -2.46 -11.90
CA ALA A 118 -7.87 -3.91 -12.00
C ALA A 118 -9.18 -4.40 -11.41
N LEU A 119 -9.52 -3.95 -10.19
CA LEU A 119 -10.78 -4.30 -9.53
C LEU A 119 -12.00 -3.79 -10.31
N LYS A 120 -11.97 -2.55 -10.83
CA LYS A 120 -13.04 -2.01 -11.68
C LYS A 120 -13.26 -2.85 -12.93
N TYR A 121 -12.18 -3.20 -13.62
CA TYR A 121 -12.24 -4.03 -14.81
C TYR A 121 -12.85 -5.41 -14.49
N GLU A 122 -12.37 -6.05 -13.42
CA GLU A 122 -12.79 -7.40 -13.07
C GLU A 122 -14.25 -7.45 -12.60
N VAL A 123 -14.73 -6.46 -11.84
CA VAL A 123 -16.14 -6.34 -11.47
C VAL A 123 -17.03 -6.23 -12.70
N VAL A 124 -16.67 -5.39 -13.68
CA VAL A 124 -17.42 -5.24 -14.93
C VAL A 124 -17.41 -6.53 -15.75
N ARG A 125 -16.27 -7.20 -15.84
CA ARG A 125 -16.13 -8.50 -16.51
C ARG A 125 -17.05 -9.55 -15.89
N GLN A 126 -16.97 -9.74 -14.57
CA GLN A 126 -17.79 -10.73 -13.85
C GLN A 126 -19.28 -10.45 -14.07
N LYS A 127 -19.71 -9.19 -13.97
CA LYS A 127 -21.13 -8.81 -14.23
C LYS A 127 -21.56 -9.19 -15.64
N LYS A 128 -20.77 -8.83 -16.65
CA LYS A 128 -21.07 -9.14 -18.05
C LYS A 128 -21.16 -10.65 -18.30
N GLU A 129 -20.25 -11.44 -17.74
CA GLU A 129 -20.31 -12.90 -17.90
C GLU A 129 -21.55 -13.51 -17.25
N VAL A 130 -21.95 -13.03 -16.07
CA VAL A 130 -23.19 -13.46 -15.40
C VAL A 130 -24.43 -13.06 -16.20
N GLU A 131 -24.48 -11.83 -16.72
CA GLU A 131 -25.56 -11.33 -17.58
C GLU A 131 -25.71 -12.14 -18.88
N GLU A 132 -24.60 -12.62 -19.44
CA GLU A 132 -24.56 -13.52 -20.60
C GLU A 132 -24.93 -14.99 -20.26
N GLY A 133 -25.28 -15.28 -19.00
CA GLY A 133 -25.64 -16.62 -18.54
C GLY A 133 -24.45 -17.57 -18.37
N LYS A 134 -23.22 -17.06 -18.37
CA LYS A 134 -22.02 -17.87 -18.14
C LYS A 134 -21.88 -18.18 -16.65
N LYS A 135 -21.39 -19.39 -16.35
CA LYS A 135 -21.01 -19.77 -14.99
C LYS A 135 -19.56 -19.38 -14.75
N LEU A 136 -19.36 -18.40 -13.88
CA LEU A 136 -18.04 -18.05 -13.37
C LEU A 136 -17.43 -19.23 -12.60
N LYS A 137 -16.11 -19.36 -12.69
CA LYS A 137 -15.32 -20.32 -11.92
C LYS A 137 -14.25 -19.56 -11.16
N GLN A 138 -13.77 -20.14 -10.07
CA GLN A 138 -12.60 -19.60 -9.39
C GLN A 138 -11.41 -19.70 -10.34
N GLU A 139 -10.74 -18.57 -10.55
CA GLU A 139 -9.58 -18.47 -11.43
C GLU A 139 -8.60 -17.42 -10.91
N THR A 140 -7.32 -17.64 -11.24
CA THR A 140 -6.26 -16.66 -11.03
C THR A 140 -5.99 -15.96 -12.36
N ARG A 141 -5.93 -14.63 -12.31
CA ARG A 141 -5.80 -13.74 -13.46
C ARG A 141 -4.60 -12.82 -13.23
N ALA A 142 -4.02 -12.30 -14.30
CA ALA A 142 -2.97 -11.27 -14.22
C ALA A 142 -3.50 -9.92 -14.71
N TRP A 143 -2.96 -8.84 -14.14
CA TRP A 143 -3.23 -7.47 -14.56
C TRP A 143 -2.21 -6.98 -15.61
N ASP A 144 -2.69 -6.54 -16.77
CA ASP A 144 -1.89 -5.80 -17.77
C ASP A 144 -2.18 -4.29 -17.63
N SER A 145 -1.27 -3.55 -16.98
CA SER A 145 -1.45 -2.11 -16.75
C SER A 145 -1.45 -1.28 -18.05
N ASN A 146 -0.70 -1.72 -19.06
CA ASN A 146 -0.59 -1.03 -20.35
C ASN A 146 -1.88 -1.14 -21.15
N LYS A 147 -2.49 -2.34 -21.17
CA LYS A 147 -3.77 -2.58 -21.86
C LYS A 147 -4.98 -2.23 -21.00
N GLY A 148 -4.80 -2.15 -19.68
CA GLY A 148 -5.88 -1.89 -18.73
C GLY A 148 -6.90 -3.03 -18.63
N LEU A 149 -6.44 -4.28 -18.70
CA LEU A 149 -7.31 -5.47 -18.66
C LEU A 149 -6.74 -6.60 -17.79
N THR A 150 -7.61 -7.50 -17.32
CA THR A 150 -7.22 -8.77 -16.71
C THR A 150 -7.27 -9.90 -17.74
N PHE A 151 -6.32 -10.82 -17.68
CA PHE A 151 -6.31 -12.03 -18.50
C PHE A 151 -6.09 -13.27 -17.62
N SER A 152 -6.70 -14.40 -18.02
CA SER A 152 -6.64 -15.64 -17.24
C SER A 152 -5.22 -16.22 -17.30
N LEU A 153 -4.68 -16.60 -16.15
CA LEU A 153 -3.43 -17.36 -16.09
C LEU A 153 -3.74 -18.85 -16.28
N ARG A 154 -2.79 -19.60 -16.83
CA ARG A 154 -2.94 -21.05 -17.05
C ARG A 154 -3.34 -21.72 -15.73
N THR A 155 -4.36 -22.59 -15.79
CA THR A 155 -5.07 -23.19 -14.64
C THR A 155 -4.26 -24.21 -13.82
N LYS A 156 -2.93 -24.10 -13.78
CA LYS A 156 -2.07 -25.00 -13.00
C LYS A 156 -1.36 -24.19 -11.94
N GLU A 157 -1.98 -24.14 -10.77
CA GLU A 157 -1.40 -24.43 -9.46
C GLU A 157 -2.50 -24.23 -8.44
N VAL A 158 -3.05 -25.34 -7.95
CA VAL A 158 -3.99 -25.33 -6.84
C VAL A 158 -3.14 -25.07 -5.60
N GLU A 159 -3.47 -24.07 -4.78
CA GLU A 159 -2.84 -23.72 -3.48
C GLU A 159 -2.68 -24.89 -2.49
N ALA A 160 -3.20 -26.08 -2.82
CA ALA A 160 -3.42 -27.20 -1.92
C ALA A 160 -2.16 -28.06 -1.62
N GLU A 161 -0.97 -27.75 -2.14
CA GLU A 161 0.22 -28.60 -2.00
C GLU A 161 1.47 -27.89 -1.45
N TYR A 162 1.36 -26.72 -0.82
CA TYR A 162 2.54 -26.04 -0.24
C TYR A 162 3.22 -26.82 0.89
N GLY A 163 2.54 -27.78 1.53
CA GLY A 163 3.16 -28.69 2.49
C GLY A 163 3.82 -28.00 3.69
N TYR A 164 3.22 -26.91 4.18
CA TYR A 164 3.79 -26.08 5.26
C TYR A 164 4.29 -26.91 6.44
N ILE A 165 5.58 -26.73 6.75
CA ILE A 165 6.25 -27.24 7.95
C ILE A 165 6.90 -26.08 8.69
N ILE A 166 7.25 -26.31 9.95
CA ILE A 166 8.19 -25.42 10.64
C ILE A 166 9.56 -25.65 10.01
N ASP A 167 10.22 -24.58 9.60
CA ASP A 167 11.59 -24.64 9.11
C ASP A 167 12.50 -25.16 10.23
N PRO A 168 13.09 -26.37 10.10
CA PRO A 168 13.91 -26.96 11.15
C PRO A 168 15.26 -26.26 11.34
N ASP A 169 15.70 -25.47 10.36
CA ASP A 169 16.95 -24.71 10.43
C ASP A 169 16.79 -23.39 11.20
N LEU A 170 15.53 -22.95 11.40
CA LEU A 170 15.19 -21.74 12.14
C LEU A 170 14.74 -22.05 13.58
N VAL A 171 15.23 -21.24 14.52
CA VAL A 171 14.74 -21.26 15.90
C VAL A 171 13.50 -20.38 16.04
N THR A 172 12.65 -20.70 17.01
CA THR A 172 11.53 -19.84 17.38
C THR A 172 12.04 -18.50 17.91
N ILE A 173 11.57 -17.41 17.33
CA ILE A 173 11.87 -16.05 17.79
C ILE A 173 10.95 -15.72 18.97
N ASP A 174 11.51 -15.55 20.17
CA ASP A 174 10.76 -15.13 21.36
C ASP A 174 10.74 -13.60 21.47
N LEU A 175 9.57 -13.00 21.24
CA LEU A 175 9.36 -11.55 21.35
C LEU A 175 9.09 -11.17 22.81
N THR A 176 10.15 -10.82 23.54
CA THR A 176 10.00 -10.43 24.94
C THR A 176 9.16 -9.16 25.10
N LYS A 177 8.40 -9.07 26.20
CA LYS A 177 7.59 -7.87 26.51
C LYS A 177 8.42 -6.59 26.57
N ASN A 178 9.67 -6.69 27.01
CA ASN A 178 10.58 -5.54 27.08
C ASN A 178 10.96 -5.06 25.68
N TRP A 179 11.23 -5.98 24.75
CA TRP A 179 11.57 -5.62 23.38
C TRP A 179 10.38 -4.99 22.64
N ILE A 180 9.16 -5.53 22.85
CA ILE A 180 7.93 -4.92 22.32
C ILE A 180 7.78 -3.49 22.86
N LYS A 181 7.96 -3.30 24.16
CA LYS A 181 7.84 -1.99 24.80
C LYS A 181 8.87 -0.99 24.28
N GLU A 182 10.12 -1.42 24.06
CA GLU A 182 11.16 -0.56 23.48
C GLU A 182 10.77 -0.08 22.08
N ILE A 183 10.20 -0.97 21.25
CA ILE A 183 9.68 -0.60 19.93
C ILE A 183 8.49 0.37 20.05
N GLU A 184 7.55 0.11 20.97
CA GLU A 184 6.40 1.01 21.22
C GLU A 184 6.87 2.40 21.66
N ASP A 185 7.86 2.49 22.55
CA ASP A 185 8.41 3.75 23.07
C ASP A 185 9.18 4.56 21.99
N THR A 186 9.65 3.89 20.92
CA THR A 186 10.33 4.53 19.77
C THR A 186 9.42 4.78 18.57
N MET A 187 8.15 4.38 18.66
CA MET A 187 7.19 4.50 17.56
C MET A 187 6.92 5.97 17.24
N PRO A 188 7.06 6.42 15.97
CA PRO A 188 6.75 7.79 15.60
C PRO A 188 5.24 8.05 15.66
N GLU A 189 4.85 9.32 15.90
CA GLU A 189 3.46 9.76 15.73
C GLU A 189 3.00 9.47 14.29
N LEU A 190 1.91 8.73 14.14
CA LEU A 190 1.36 8.41 12.82
C LEU A 190 0.50 9.57 12.29
N ALA A 191 0.10 9.47 11.02
CA ALA A 191 -0.74 10.48 10.38
C ALA A 191 -2.07 10.75 11.12
N GLU A 192 -2.69 9.74 11.74
CA GLU A 192 -3.93 9.92 12.50
C GLU A 192 -3.70 10.69 13.80
N ASP A 193 -2.62 10.38 14.53
CA ASP A 193 -2.24 11.10 15.74
C ASP A 193 -1.91 12.56 15.43
N LYS A 194 -1.15 12.80 14.34
CA LYS A 194 -0.84 14.16 13.88
C LYS A 194 -2.08 14.91 13.42
N LEU A 195 -3.03 14.26 12.74
CA LEU A 195 -4.30 14.88 12.38
C LEU A 195 -5.07 15.37 13.62
N GLU A 196 -5.14 14.54 14.65
CA GLU A 196 -5.78 14.88 15.92
C GLU A 196 -5.07 16.06 16.60
N LYS A 197 -3.73 16.00 16.69
CA LYS A 197 -2.89 17.07 17.23
C LYS A 197 -3.07 18.39 16.47
N PHE A 198 -3.02 18.37 15.14
CA PHE A 198 -3.18 19.56 14.30
C PHE A 198 -4.57 20.20 14.44
N THR A 199 -5.60 19.39 14.63
CA THR A 199 -6.97 19.90 14.81
C THR A 199 -7.23 20.40 16.23
N LYS A 200 -6.77 19.67 17.27
CA LYS A 200 -7.07 20.00 18.68
C LYS A 200 -6.12 21.04 19.26
N GLU A 201 -4.83 20.88 19.07
CA GLU A 201 -3.81 21.74 19.68
C GLU A 201 -3.55 22.98 18.83
N PHE A 202 -3.32 22.78 17.53
CA PHE A 202 -3.03 23.87 16.59
C PHE A 202 -4.28 24.56 16.01
N LYS A 203 -5.49 24.04 16.31
CA LYS A 203 -6.79 24.58 15.87
C LYS A 203 -6.91 24.75 14.35
N ILE A 204 -6.27 23.88 13.59
CA ILE A 204 -6.31 23.91 12.13
C ILE A 204 -7.58 23.22 11.64
N GLY A 205 -8.24 23.78 10.62
CA GLY A 205 -9.41 23.17 10.01
C GLY A 205 -9.12 21.77 9.47
N GLY A 206 -10.03 20.82 9.70
CA GLY A 206 -9.83 19.38 9.46
C GLY A 206 -9.33 19.03 8.06
N THR A 207 -9.80 19.73 7.01
CA THR A 207 -9.30 19.52 5.64
C THR A 207 -7.82 19.89 5.49
N THR A 208 -7.36 20.97 6.11
CA THR A 208 -5.95 21.38 6.08
C THR A 208 -5.09 20.43 6.90
N ALA A 209 -5.54 20.10 8.10
CA ALA A 209 -4.85 19.17 8.98
C ALA A 209 -4.69 17.79 8.32
N SER A 210 -5.72 17.27 7.63
CA SER A 210 -5.66 15.99 6.93
C SER A 210 -4.64 15.99 5.79
N VAL A 211 -4.57 17.08 5.01
CA VAL A 211 -3.60 17.18 3.91
C VAL A 211 -2.17 17.25 4.43
N LEU A 212 -1.93 18.00 5.52
CA LEU A 212 -0.61 18.08 6.14
C LEU A 212 -0.22 16.73 6.74
N ALA A 213 -1.08 16.12 7.55
CA ALA A 213 -0.79 14.88 8.24
C ALA A 213 -0.59 13.67 7.30
N LYS A 214 -1.26 13.62 6.14
CA LYS A 214 -1.07 12.54 5.16
C LYS A 214 0.29 12.57 4.43
N ASN A 215 1.01 13.68 4.51
CA ASN A 215 2.34 13.80 3.92
C ASN A 215 3.35 14.06 5.03
N LYS A 216 4.14 13.05 5.38
CA LYS A 216 5.12 13.11 6.47
C LYS A 216 6.07 14.31 6.36
N GLU A 217 6.57 14.60 5.15
CA GLU A 217 7.48 15.72 4.90
C GLU A 217 6.79 17.06 5.20
N LEU A 218 5.56 17.25 4.72
CA LEU A 218 4.78 18.46 5.00
C LEU A 218 4.37 18.58 6.48
N ALA A 219 4.02 17.47 7.13
CA ALA A 219 3.68 17.44 8.55
C ALA A 219 4.87 17.91 9.40
N ASN A 220 6.06 17.37 9.14
CA ASN A 220 7.29 17.73 9.86
C ASN A 220 7.65 19.20 9.65
N VAL A 221 7.57 19.71 8.40
CA VAL A 221 7.82 21.12 8.10
C VAL A 221 6.79 22.02 8.78
N PHE A 222 5.52 21.63 8.77
CA PHE A 222 4.46 22.39 9.44
C PHE A 222 4.73 22.53 10.94
N GLU A 223 5.03 21.42 11.63
CA GLU A 223 5.31 21.46 13.08
C GLU A 223 6.53 22.32 13.42
N ALA A 224 7.59 22.21 12.62
CA ALA A 224 8.80 23.01 12.81
C ALA A 224 8.54 24.52 12.68
N VAL A 225 7.74 24.94 11.68
CA VAL A 225 7.38 26.35 11.47
C VAL A 225 6.38 26.84 12.53
N ALA A 226 5.38 26.01 12.88
CA ALA A 226 4.36 26.34 13.86
C ALA A 226 4.93 26.51 15.28
N ALA A 227 6.14 26.04 15.55
CA ALA A 227 6.85 26.29 16.81
C ALA A 227 7.22 27.76 17.02
N SER A 228 7.39 28.54 15.93
CA SER A 228 7.81 29.96 15.99
C SER A 228 6.81 30.92 15.35
N VAL A 229 5.89 30.42 14.53
CA VAL A 229 4.93 31.19 13.73
C VAL A 229 3.50 30.78 14.07
N ASN A 230 2.54 31.70 13.89
CA ASN A 230 1.12 31.39 14.04
C ASN A 230 0.74 30.11 13.24
N PRO A 231 0.16 29.07 13.88
CA PRO A 231 -0.11 27.79 13.24
C PRO A 231 -1.05 27.87 12.02
N GLU A 232 -2.04 28.76 12.04
CA GLU A 232 -2.97 28.90 10.91
C GLU A 232 -2.26 29.48 9.67
N LEU A 233 -1.37 30.44 9.89
CA LEU A 233 -0.55 31.01 8.82
C LEU A 233 0.47 29.99 8.30
N ALA A 234 1.18 29.30 9.21
CA ALA A 234 2.12 28.24 8.87
C ALA A 234 1.43 27.15 8.03
N ALA A 235 0.25 26.70 8.44
CA ALA A 235 -0.52 25.69 7.74
C ALA A 235 -0.93 26.13 6.32
N LYS A 236 -1.36 27.39 6.14
CA LYS A 236 -1.70 27.94 4.82
C LYS A 236 -0.47 27.96 3.90
N TRP A 237 0.68 28.39 4.42
CA TRP A 237 1.92 28.45 3.66
C TRP A 237 2.47 27.08 3.30
N VAL A 238 2.62 26.18 4.29
CA VAL A 238 3.17 24.84 4.10
C VAL A 238 2.28 23.98 3.22
N ARG A 239 0.94 24.08 3.36
CA ARG A 239 0.02 23.30 2.52
C ARG A 239 -0.02 23.75 1.06
N ARG A 240 0.16 25.06 0.79
CA ARG A 240 -0.13 25.65 -0.53
C ARG A 240 1.11 26.21 -1.21
N GLU A 241 1.77 27.17 -0.57
CA GLU A 241 2.83 27.95 -1.20
C GLU A 241 4.12 27.13 -1.34
N LEU A 242 4.49 26.38 -0.31
CA LEU A 242 5.69 25.55 -0.34
C LEU A 242 5.63 24.48 -1.46
N PRO A 243 4.60 23.62 -1.54
CA PRO A 243 4.44 22.69 -2.67
C PRO A 243 4.38 23.39 -4.03
N ARG A 244 3.74 24.56 -4.13
CA ARG A 244 3.67 25.32 -5.38
C ARG A 244 5.06 25.70 -5.88
N VAL A 245 5.91 26.22 -5.01
CA VAL A 245 7.28 26.63 -5.38
C VAL A 245 8.15 25.41 -5.67
N LEU A 246 8.12 24.38 -4.82
CA LEU A 246 8.87 23.14 -5.00
C LEU A 246 8.54 22.46 -6.35
N ASN A 247 7.25 22.40 -6.70
CA ASN A 247 6.81 21.88 -7.99
C ASN A 247 7.27 22.75 -9.17
N PHE A 248 7.24 24.08 -9.02
CA PHE A 248 7.73 25.00 -10.06
C PHE A 248 9.22 24.82 -10.33
N VAL A 249 10.03 24.66 -9.29
CA VAL A 249 11.49 24.42 -9.42
C VAL A 249 11.85 22.95 -9.64
N LYS A 250 10.86 22.05 -9.62
CA LYS A 250 11.01 20.58 -9.72
C LYS A 250 12.00 20.01 -8.71
N LYS A 251 11.88 20.42 -7.45
CA LYS A 251 12.69 19.91 -6.34
C LYS A 251 11.82 19.38 -5.21
N LYS A 252 12.31 18.37 -4.50
CA LYS A 252 11.79 17.92 -3.21
C LYS A 252 12.22 18.89 -2.10
N PHE A 253 11.55 18.86 -0.95
CA PHE A 253 11.93 19.72 0.15
C PHE A 253 13.32 19.34 0.70
N SER A 254 13.66 18.05 0.72
CA SER A 254 15.01 17.56 1.04
C SER A 254 16.13 18.08 0.10
N GLU A 255 15.81 18.58 -1.09
CA GLU A 255 16.78 19.05 -2.09
C GLU A 255 17.01 20.58 -2.05
N VAL A 256 16.27 21.30 -1.20
CA VAL A 256 16.39 22.75 -1.06
C VAL A 256 17.00 23.11 0.29
N LYS A 257 17.83 24.15 0.31
CA LYS A 257 18.43 24.70 1.54
C LYS A 257 17.44 25.59 2.31
N LEU A 258 16.18 25.18 2.38
CA LEU A 258 15.18 25.84 3.22
C LEU A 258 15.23 25.20 4.60
N THR A 259 15.13 26.03 5.63
CA THR A 259 15.04 25.59 7.02
C THR A 259 13.77 26.20 7.61
N GLU A 260 13.30 25.66 8.71
CA GLU A 260 12.19 26.25 9.49
C GLU A 260 12.42 27.73 9.85
N LYS A 261 13.67 28.20 9.92
CA LYS A 261 13.99 29.62 10.17
C LYS A 261 13.76 30.54 8.97
N HIS A 262 13.75 29.97 7.76
CA HIS A 262 13.49 30.71 6.52
C HIS A 262 11.99 30.80 6.20
N LEU A 263 11.17 29.95 6.84
CA LEU A 263 9.73 29.79 6.62
C LEU A 263 8.94 30.45 7.75
#